data_AF-A0A929FT59-F1
#
_entry.id   AF-A0A929FT59-F1
#
_cell.length_a   1.000
_cell.length_b   1.000
_cell.length_c   1.000
_cell.angle_alpha   90.00
_cell.angle_beta   90.00
_cell.angle_gamma   90.00
#
_symmetry.space_group_name_H-M   'P 1'
#
loop_
_entity.id
_entity.type
_entity.pdbx_description
1 polymer ?
#
loop_
_entity_poly.entity_id
_entity_poly.type
_entity_poly.pdbx_seq_one_letter_code
_entity_poly.pdbx_strand_id
1 'polypeptide(L)' 'MVQEVTRDEPLYSCIVPLNSLTGNQEEELTTFGTSAQKAITQAEQILANNYCCDAAKIQKLMKLSRIEYLSPWCSPSEI' A
#
# COMPACT_ATOMS: atom_id res chain seq x y z
N MET A 1 -10.14 -1.91 -16.73
CA MET A 1 -9.99 -3.27 -16.18
C MET A 1 -10.03 -3.12 -14.67
N VAL A 2 -11.13 -3.51 -14.03
CA VAL A 2 -11.29 -3.45 -12.55
C VAL A 2 -10.83 -4.81 -12.03
N GLN A 3 -9.86 -4.84 -11.12
CA GLN A 3 -9.42 -6.09 -10.49
C GLN A 3 -10.54 -6.58 -9.56
N GLU A 4 -11.07 -7.77 -9.83
CA GLU A 4 -12.01 -8.46 -8.95
C GLU A 4 -11.27 -8.82 -7.64
N VAL A 5 -11.70 -8.22 -6.54
CA VAL A 5 -11.20 -8.55 -5.20
C VAL A 5 -11.75 -9.94 -4.85
N THR A 6 -10.88 -10.95 -4.80
CA THR A 6 -11.24 -12.30 -4.34
C THR A 6 -11.83 -12.19 -2.92
N ARG A 7 -13.10 -12.55 -2.78
CA ARG A 7 -13.97 -12.25 -1.61
C ARG A 7 -13.49 -12.75 -0.24
N ASP A 8 -12.48 -13.61 -0.18
CA ASP A 8 -12.10 -14.36 1.02
C ASP A 8 -10.63 -14.18 1.46
N GLU A 9 -9.85 -13.35 0.77
CA GLU A 9 -8.45 -13.15 1.15
C GLU A 9 -8.27 -11.91 2.04
N PRO A 10 -7.46 -12.00 3.11
CA PRO A 10 -7.13 -10.85 3.95
C PRO A 10 -6.45 -9.79 3.09
N LEU A 11 -7.08 -8.64 2.92
CA LEU A 11 -6.52 -7.55 2.14
C LEU A 11 -5.76 -6.62 3.09
N TYR A 12 -4.56 -6.22 2.70
CA TYR A 12 -3.78 -5.21 3.40
C TYR A 12 -3.53 -4.06 2.46
N SER A 13 -3.68 -2.83 2.94
CA SER A 13 -3.20 -1.64 2.24
C SER A 13 -1.90 -1.15 2.87
N CYS A 14 -0.95 -0.74 2.04
CA CYS A 14 0.22 0.03 2.47
C CYS A 14 0.08 1.43 1.89
N ILE A 15 0.03 2.43 2.77
CA ILE A 15 -0.15 3.83 2.40
C ILE A 15 1.15 4.57 2.73
N VAL A 16 1.80 5.09 1.69
CA VAL A 16 3.07 5.79 1.78
C VAL A 16 2.86 7.27 1.43
N PRO A 17 3.13 8.21 2.34
CA PRO A 17 3.05 9.63 2.01
C PRO A 17 4.16 10.01 1.04
N LEU A 18 3.81 10.69 -0.06
CA LEU A 18 4.76 11.13 -1.09
C LEU A 18 5.04 12.64 -1.04
N ASN A 19 4.49 13.35 -0.05
CA ASN A 19 4.70 14.79 0.13
C ASN A 19 6.17 15.25 0.09
N SER A 20 7.08 14.41 0.59
CA SER A 20 8.52 14.68 0.63
C SER A 20 9.20 14.49 -0.74
N LEU A 21 8.53 13.83 -1.68
CA LEU A 21 8.99 13.56 -3.05
C LEU A 21 8.41 14.56 -4.05
N THR A 22 7.10 14.80 -4.02
CA THR A 22 6.40 15.58 -5.05
C THR A 22 6.07 17.00 -4.62
N GLY A 23 6.24 17.34 -3.34
CA GLY A 23 5.87 18.65 -2.79
C GLY A 23 4.37 18.83 -2.60
N ASN A 24 3.56 17.84 -2.99
CA ASN A 24 2.12 17.83 -2.80
C ASN A 24 1.77 17.18 -1.46
N GLN A 25 1.20 17.96 -0.54
CA GLN A 25 0.92 17.48 0.83
C GLN A 25 -0.13 16.38 0.91
N GLU A 26 -0.97 16.27 -0.11
CA GLU A 26 -2.10 15.33 -0.18
C GLU A 26 -1.77 14.07 -0.97
N GLU A 27 -0.59 13.97 -1.58
CA GLU A 27 -0.25 12.84 -2.44
C GLU A 27 0.24 11.64 -1.61
N GLU A 28 -0.48 10.52 -1.74
CA GLU A 28 -0.19 9.25 -1.08
C GLU A 28 -0.15 8.12 -2.10
N LEU A 29 0.83 7.23 -1.99
CA LEU A 29 0.86 5.96 -2.72
C LEU A 29 0.14 4.92 -1.87
N THR A 30 -0.94 4.35 -2.40
CA THR A 30 -1.64 3.22 -1.77
C THR A 30 -1.45 1.96 -2.61
N THR A 31 -0.90 0.90 -2.00
CA THR A 31 -0.77 -0.43 -2.60
C THR A 31 -1.56 -1.45 -1.81
N PHE A 32 -1.88 -2.59 -2.44
CA PHE A 32 -2.73 -3.63 -1.84
C PHE A 32 -2.09 -5.00 -1.98
N GLY A 33 -2.19 -5.83 -0.95
CA GLY A 33 -1.67 -7.19 -0.99
C GLY A 33 -2.49 -8.13 -0.14
N THR A 34 -2.44 -9.43 -0.47
CA THR A 34 -3.04 -10.48 0.37
C THR A 34 -2.29 -10.72 1.69
N SER A 35 -1.20 -9.97 1.91
CA SER A 35 -0.46 -9.90 3.18
C SER A 35 0.18 -8.51 3.30
N ALA A 36 0.49 -8.09 4.53
CA ALA A 36 1.22 -6.86 4.79
C ALA A 36 2.54 -6.81 4.00
N GLN A 37 3.27 -7.93 3.96
CA GLN A 37 4.54 -8.02 3.23
C GLN A 37 4.36 -7.81 1.72
N LYS A 38 3.30 -8.38 1.13
CA LYS A 38 3.01 -8.17 -0.30
C LYS A 38 2.66 -6.72 -0.60
N ALA A 39 1.87 -6.07 0.26
CA ALA A 39 1.52 -4.66 0.11
C ALA A 39 2.78 -3.77 0.19
N ILE A 40 3.67 -4.04 1.16
CA ILE A 40 4.98 -3.36 1.30
C ILE A 40 5.83 -3.54 0.05
N THR A 41 6.04 -4.79 -0.38
CA THR A 41 6.92 -5.06 -1.54
C THR A 41 6.38 -4.40 -2.81
N GLN A 42 5.05 -4.35 -2.99
CA GLN A 42 4.46 -3.62 -4.10
C GLN A 42 4.69 -2.10 -3.99
N ALA A 43 4.61 -1.53 -2.79
CA ALA A 43 4.92 -0.12 -2.56
C ALA A 43 6.39 0.19 -2.88
N GLU A 44 7.32 -0.62 -2.40
CA GLU A 44 8.76 -0.48 -2.68
C GLU A 44 9.07 -0.54 -4.17
N GLN A 45 8.45 -1.49 -4.90
CA GLN A 45 8.62 -1.60 -6.35
C GLN A 45 8.08 -0.38 -7.09
N ILE A 46 6.93 0.17 -6.69
CA ILE A 46 6.37 1.37 -7.32
C ILE A 46 7.26 2.59 -7.01
N LEU A 47 7.75 2.73 -5.78
CA LEU A 47 8.67 3.80 -5.40
C LEU A 47 9.98 3.74 -6.22
N ALA A 48 10.51 2.54 -6.42
CA ALA A 48 11.71 2.33 -7.22
C ALA A 48 11.48 2.61 -8.72
N ASN A 49 10.38 2.09 -9.28
CA ASN A 49 10.16 2.11 -10.73
C ASN A 49 9.52 3.41 -11.24
N ASN A 50 8.52 3.95 -10.52
CA ASN A 50 7.75 5.11 -10.97
C ASN A 50 8.33 6.43 -10.43
N TYR A 51 8.86 6.40 -9.20
CA TYR A 51 9.41 7.58 -8.54
C TYR A 51 10.95 7.60 -8.52
N CYS A 52 11.60 6.61 -9.16
CA CYS A 52 13.06 6.49 -9.24
C CYS A 52 13.76 6.64 -7.86
N CYS A 53 13.12 6.17 -6.80
CA CYS A 53 13.66 6.30 -5.45
C CYS A 53 14.81 5.32 -5.23
N ASP A 54 15.89 5.81 -4.63
CA ASP A 54 16.97 4.96 -4.13
C ASP A 54 16.55 4.21 -2.85
N ALA A 55 17.29 3.16 -2.51
CA ALA A 55 16.97 2.32 -1.36
C ALA A 55 16.90 3.10 -0.02
N ALA A 56 17.69 4.16 0.15
CA ALA A 56 17.67 4.95 1.38
C ALA A 56 16.42 5.84 1.45
N LYS A 57 15.98 6.41 0.32
CA LYS A 57 14.69 7.12 0.24
C LYS A 57 13.51 6.20 0.45
N ILE A 58 13.52 5.02 -0.17
CA ILE A 58 12.47 4.02 0.02
C ILE A 58 12.34 3.68 1.50
N GLN A 59 13.45 3.36 2.19
CA GLN A 59 13.39 3.08 3.64
C GLN A 59 12.83 4.25 4.46
N LYS A 60 13.17 5.50 4.11
CA LYS A 60 12.63 6.68 4.81
C LYS A 60 11.12 6.79 4.64
N LEU A 61 10.62 6.59 3.42
CA LEU A 61 9.20 6.66 3.10
C LEU A 61 8.43 5.50 3.73
N MET A 62 9.00 4.29 3.69
CA MET A 62 8.40 3.12 4.33
C MET A 62 8.32 3.26 5.86
N LYS A 63 9.26 3.96 6.51
CA LYS A 63 9.15 4.30 7.95
C LYS A 63 8.00 5.24 8.27
N LEU A 64 7.57 6.06 7.32
CA LEU A 64 6.43 6.96 7.45
C LEU A 64 5.13 6.31 6.95
N SER A 65 5.22 5.14 6.32
CA SER A 65 4.07 4.44 5.78
C SER A 65 3.22 3.83 6.89
N ARG A 66 1.91 3.73 6.63
CA ARG A 66 0.97 2.98 7.45
C ARG A 66 0.52 1.73 6.71
N ILE A 67 0.36 0.63 7.45
CA ILE A 67 -0.19 -0.61 6.92
C ILE A 67 -1.52 -0.83 7.61
N GLU A 68 -2.58 -0.97 6.83
CA GLU A 68 -3.92 -1.19 7.33
C GLU A 68 -4.40 -2.56 6.89
N TYR A 69 -5.06 -3.26 7.80
CA TYR A 69 -5.80 -4.47 7.47
C TYR A 69 -7.19 -4.07 6.99
N LEU A 70 -7.51 -4.45 5.77
CA LEU A 70 -8.81 -4.27 5.16
C LEU A 70 -9.57 -5.59 5.33
N SER A 71 -10.45 -5.61 6.33
CA SER A 71 -11.36 -6.74 6.52
C SER A 71 -12.22 -6.92 5.26
N PRO A 72 -12.50 -8.16 4.83
CA PRO A 72 -13.42 -8.41 3.73
C PRO A 72 -14.74 -7.68 3.96
N TRP A 73 -15.14 -6.83 3.01
CA TRP A 73 -16.33 -5.98 3.14
C TRP A 73 -17.66 -6.74 3.19
N CYS A 74 -17.64 -8.08 3.08
CA CYS A 74 -18.83 -8.94 3.06
C CYS A 74 -18.58 -10.32 3.70
N SER A 75 -18.09 -10.39 4.93
CA SER A 75 -18.46 -11.56 5.76
C SER A 75 -19.86 -11.27 6.32
N PRO A 76 -20.90 -12.08 6.01
CA PRO A 76 -22.10 -12.03 6.82
C PRO A 76 -21.66 -12.28 8.26
N SER A 77 -22.00 -11.37 9.16
CA SER A 77 -21.81 -11.60 10.58
C SER A 77 -22.59 -12.87 10.90
N GLU A 78 -21.91 -14.00 11.13
CA GLU A 78 -22.56 -15.20 11.64
C GLU A 78 -23.17 -14.81 13.00
N ILE A 79 -24.50 -14.78 13.03
CA ILE A 79 -25.34 -14.57 14.22
C ILE A 79 -25.36 -15.88 15.01
#